data_AF-A0A1I0RY07-F1
#
_entry.id   AF-A0A1I0RY07-F1
#
_cell.length_a   1.000
_cell.length_b   1.000
_cell.length_c   1.000
_cell.angle_alpha   90.00
_cell.angle_beta   90.00
_cell.angle_gamma   90.00
#
_symmetry.space_group_name_H-M   'P 1'
#
loop_
_entity.id
_entity.type
_entity.pdbx_description
1 polymer ?
#
loop_
_entity_poly.entity_id
_entity_poly.type
_entity_poly.pdbx_seq_one_letter_code
_entity_poly.pdbx_strand_id
1 'polypeptide(L)'
;MKVSYASLLCLFLTISAALQAQSKLSITMVGNGAIRAVIDDRNYICQDNSLTIEDLAPGYHSVKLFLVKKERWNNTAYGQQVYNANLLIKSQYYTDIVVNRFGKTLVDEQLLTRGDYYDNIDRGNGGYGGNGGKDWDNHDNRPGPGNNNNGNNTPRSPQQMSDNSFAMAKEAIRKESFDNTRMTVAQQIADNNYFTTAQVKELVKLFAFEDRKLDFAKYAYARTLDRNNYFTINEVFSFSRTKEDLADYIKNFR
;
A
#
# COMPACT_ATOMS: atom_id res chain seq x y z
N MET A 1 68.65 -30.91 -8.55
CA MET A 1 67.43 -30.24 -9.05
C MET A 1 66.33 -30.55 -8.04
N LYS A 2 65.94 -29.63 -7.12
CA LYS A 2 64.82 -28.67 -7.28
C LYS A 2 63.67 -29.32 -8.08
N VAL A 3 62.45 -29.50 -7.55
CA VAL A 3 61.61 -28.50 -6.89
C VAL A 3 60.59 -29.16 -5.94
N SER A 4 60.39 -28.55 -4.78
CA SER A 4 59.25 -28.74 -3.87
C SER A 4 58.00 -28.09 -4.44
N TYR A 5 56.85 -28.76 -4.38
CA TYR A 5 55.55 -28.09 -4.39
C TYR A 5 54.77 -28.51 -3.16
N ALA A 6 54.71 -27.57 -2.22
CA ALA A 6 53.84 -27.60 -1.06
C ALA A 6 52.39 -27.80 -1.51
N SER A 7 51.73 -28.82 -0.97
CA SER A 7 50.28 -28.99 -1.08
C SER A 7 49.62 -27.76 -0.46
N LEU A 8 49.17 -26.85 -1.31
CA LEU A 8 48.38 -25.70 -0.91
C LEU A 8 47.01 -26.23 -0.50
N LEU A 9 46.81 -26.30 0.82
CA LEU A 9 45.52 -26.48 1.47
C LEU A 9 44.65 -25.28 1.07
N CYS A 10 43.99 -25.33 -0.08
CA CYS A 10 42.92 -24.39 -0.44
C CYS A 10 41.72 -24.69 0.44
N LEU A 11 41.83 -24.23 1.69
CA LEU A 11 40.71 -23.88 2.54
C LEU A 11 39.91 -22.84 1.76
N PHE A 12 38.90 -23.27 0.99
CA PHE A 12 37.88 -22.36 0.49
C PHE A 12 37.09 -21.88 1.71
N LEU A 13 37.67 -20.90 2.38
CA LEU A 13 37.02 -20.01 3.31
C LEU A 13 36.16 -19.07 2.46
N THR A 14 35.16 -19.62 1.79
CA THR A 14 34.03 -18.87 1.25
C THR A 14 32.84 -19.04 2.18
N ILE A 15 33.08 -18.83 3.47
CA ILE A 15 32.16 -17.97 4.23
C ILE A 15 32.53 -16.53 3.85
N SER A 16 32.56 -16.24 2.54
CA SER A 16 32.35 -14.88 2.09
C SER A 16 30.93 -14.65 2.54
N ALA A 17 30.76 -13.71 3.46
CA ALA A 17 29.47 -13.23 3.86
C ALA A 17 28.65 -13.00 2.58
N ALA A 18 27.79 -13.95 2.24
CA ALA A 18 26.62 -13.65 1.46
C ALA A 18 25.79 -12.79 2.41
N LEU A 19 26.16 -11.52 2.52
CA LEU A 19 25.18 -10.48 2.34
C LEU A 19 24.49 -10.87 1.03
N GLN A 20 23.48 -11.75 1.12
CA GLN A 20 22.57 -11.95 0.02
C GLN A 20 22.15 -10.53 -0.31
N ALA A 21 22.53 -10.09 -1.49
CA ALA A 21 22.08 -8.83 -2.04
C ALA A 21 20.59 -9.02 -2.33
N GLN A 22 19.79 -9.13 -1.28
CA GLN A 22 18.36 -9.35 -1.33
C GLN A 22 17.81 -8.14 -2.07
N SER A 23 17.11 -8.40 -3.16
CA SER A 23 16.45 -7.39 -3.97
C SER A 23 15.10 -7.96 -4.33
N LYS A 24 14.07 -7.15 -4.17
CA LYS A 24 12.71 -7.61 -4.40
C LYS A 24 12.13 -6.88 -5.59
N LEU A 25 11.59 -7.62 -6.54
CA LEU A 25 10.80 -7.09 -7.63
C LEU A 25 9.35 -7.54 -7.43
N SER A 26 8.43 -6.59 -7.34
CA SER A 26 7.00 -6.85 -7.41
C SER A 26 6.43 -6.28 -8.70
N ILE A 27 5.46 -6.99 -9.26
CA ILE A 27 4.62 -6.52 -10.35
C ILE A 27 3.18 -6.74 -9.91
N THR A 28 2.40 -5.67 -9.81
CA THR A 28 0.99 -5.72 -9.39
C THR A 28 0.08 -5.11 -10.45
N MET A 29 -1.02 -5.79 -10.74
CA MET A 29 -2.07 -5.29 -11.61
C MET A 29 -3.30 -4.83 -10.79
N VAL A 30 -3.68 -3.57 -10.97
CA VAL A 30 -4.83 -2.96 -10.30
C VAL A 30 -6.11 -3.17 -11.10
N GLY A 31 -7.08 -3.80 -10.47
CA GLY A 31 -8.40 -4.10 -11.02
C GLY A 31 -8.53 -5.53 -11.56
N ASN A 32 -9.56 -5.77 -12.37
CA ASN A 32 -9.95 -7.14 -12.76
C ASN A 32 -9.22 -7.67 -14.02
N GLY A 33 -8.13 -7.03 -14.45
CA GLY A 33 -7.35 -7.47 -15.60
C GLY A 33 -6.29 -8.50 -15.21
N ALA A 34 -5.82 -9.29 -16.18
CA ALA A 34 -4.71 -10.21 -15.99
C ALA A 34 -3.42 -9.61 -16.55
N ILE A 35 -2.30 -9.82 -15.86
CA ILE A 35 -0.98 -9.40 -16.30
C ILE A 35 -0.02 -10.58 -16.39
N ARG A 36 0.81 -10.57 -17.43
CA ARG A 36 1.92 -11.50 -17.62
C ARG A 36 3.22 -10.70 -17.67
N ALA A 37 4.25 -11.23 -17.03
CA ALA A 37 5.59 -10.65 -17.06
C ALA A 37 6.55 -11.54 -17.86
N VAL A 38 7.46 -10.91 -18.60
CA VAL A 38 8.65 -11.54 -19.15
C VAL A 38 9.86 -10.81 -18.61
N ILE A 39 10.72 -11.51 -17.88
CA ILE A 39 11.91 -10.96 -17.24
C ILE A 39 13.10 -11.78 -17.72
N ASP A 40 14.08 -11.13 -18.35
CA ASP A 40 15.24 -11.78 -18.99
C ASP A 40 14.87 -13.00 -19.83
N ASP A 41 13.88 -12.81 -20.71
CA ASP A 41 13.31 -13.81 -21.62
C ASP A 41 12.59 -14.99 -20.94
N ARG A 42 12.43 -14.98 -19.61
CA ARG A 42 11.64 -15.96 -18.86
C ARG A 42 10.22 -15.46 -18.67
N ASN A 43 9.24 -16.32 -18.96
CA ASN A 43 7.82 -16.00 -18.78
C ASN A 43 7.38 -16.30 -17.35
N TYR A 44 6.68 -15.35 -16.74
CA TYR A 44 6.08 -15.47 -15.42
C TYR A 44 4.57 -15.22 -15.51
N ILE A 45 3.81 -16.14 -14.91
CA ILE A 45 2.37 -15.99 -14.72
C ILE A 45 2.16 -15.33 -13.36
N CYS A 46 1.42 -14.23 -13.31
CA CYS A 46 1.11 -13.52 -12.08
C CYS A 46 -0.10 -14.21 -11.41
N GLN A 47 0.08 -14.68 -10.18
CA GLN A 47 -1.00 -15.24 -9.37
C GLN A 47 -1.73 -14.10 -8.66
N ASP A 48 -3.06 -14.14 -8.63
CA ASP A 48 -3.89 -13.10 -8.00
C ASP A 48 -3.53 -11.67 -8.47
N ASN A 49 -3.27 -11.54 -9.78
CA ASN A 49 -2.88 -10.28 -10.41
C ASN A 49 -1.54 -9.69 -9.91
N SER A 50 -0.71 -10.49 -9.24
CA SER A 50 0.60 -10.07 -8.73
C SER A 50 1.71 -11.10 -8.99
N LEU A 51 2.94 -10.62 -9.02
CA LEU A 51 4.15 -11.43 -9.09
C LEU A 51 5.18 -10.80 -8.17
N THR A 52 5.82 -11.62 -7.35
CA THR A 52 6.94 -11.20 -6.50
C THR A 52 8.15 -12.10 -6.77
N ILE A 53 9.33 -11.50 -6.88
CA ILE A 53 10.62 -12.17 -7.00
C ILE A 53 11.54 -11.56 -5.95
N GLU A 54 12.04 -12.37 -5.00
CA GLU A 54 12.76 -11.87 -3.81
C GLU A 54 14.29 -11.95 -3.90
N ASP A 55 14.80 -12.72 -4.86
CA ASP A 55 16.23 -13.00 -5.03
C ASP A 55 16.66 -12.74 -6.47
N LEU A 56 16.21 -11.63 -7.04
CA LEU A 56 16.74 -11.19 -8.33
C LEU A 56 18.16 -10.66 -8.12
N ALA A 57 19.11 -11.05 -8.98
CA ALA A 57 20.48 -10.55 -8.86
C ALA A 57 20.49 -9.03 -9.08
N PRO A 58 21.29 -8.24 -8.34
CA PRO A 58 21.44 -6.83 -8.66
C PRO A 58 22.04 -6.64 -10.06
N GLY A 59 21.48 -5.74 -10.86
CA GLY A 59 21.91 -5.52 -12.24
C GLY A 59 20.79 -5.00 -13.13
N TYR A 60 21.06 -4.89 -14.43
CA TYR A 60 20.02 -4.53 -15.40
C TYR A 60 19.25 -5.78 -15.83
N HIS A 61 17.93 -5.71 -15.73
CA HIS A 61 17.00 -6.76 -16.13
C HIS A 61 16.05 -6.24 -17.20
N SER A 62 15.84 -7.02 -18.26
CA SER A 62 14.85 -6.70 -19.30
C SER A 62 13.47 -7.10 -18.80
N VAL A 63 12.57 -6.14 -18.59
CA VAL A 63 11.21 -6.37 -18.10
C VAL A 63 10.18 -5.97 -19.15
N LYS A 64 9.34 -6.92 -19.56
CA LYS A 64 8.20 -6.71 -20.47
C LYS A 64 6.92 -7.17 -19.80
N LEU A 65 5.89 -6.33 -19.82
CA LEU A 65 4.59 -6.65 -19.25
C LEU A 65 3.50 -6.65 -20.33
N PHE A 66 2.60 -7.62 -20.22
CA PHE A 66 1.51 -7.83 -21.16
C PHE A 66 0.18 -7.91 -20.41
N LEU A 67 -0.80 -7.11 -20.83
CA LEU A 67 -2.19 -7.30 -20.39
C LEU A 67 -2.84 -8.42 -21.20
N VAL A 68 -3.49 -9.33 -20.48
CA VAL A 68 -4.15 -10.51 -21.05
C VAL A 68 -5.65 -10.43 -20.76
N LYS A 69 -6.49 -10.76 -21.74
CA LYS A 69 -7.93 -10.92 -21.50
C LYS A 69 -8.17 -12.27 -20.82
N LYS A 70 -8.92 -12.29 -19.72
CA LYS A 70 -9.16 -13.48 -18.87
C LYS A 70 -9.70 -14.69 -19.66
N GLU A 71 -10.51 -14.45 -20.70
CA GLU A 71 -11.05 -15.47 -21.62
C GLU A 71 -9.98 -16.20 -22.46
N ARG A 72 -8.75 -15.68 -22.52
CA ARG A 72 -7.64 -16.22 -23.32
C ARG A 72 -6.43 -16.61 -22.48
N TRP A 73 -6.64 -16.84 -21.17
CA TRP A 73 -5.59 -17.17 -20.21
C TRP A 73 -4.65 -18.31 -20.65
N ASN A 74 -5.19 -19.32 -21.34
CA ASN A 74 -4.42 -20.48 -21.81
C ASN A 74 -3.68 -20.26 -23.14
N ASN A 75 -3.82 -19.09 -23.78
CA ASN A 75 -3.16 -18.78 -25.04
C ASN A 75 -2.10 -17.69 -24.84
N THR A 76 -0.86 -18.15 -24.65
CA THR A 76 0.33 -17.34 -24.40
C THR A 76 0.74 -16.44 -25.58
N ALA A 77 0.11 -16.56 -26.75
CA ALA A 77 0.46 -15.73 -27.92
C ALA A 77 -0.19 -14.33 -27.92
N TYR A 78 -1.19 -14.05 -27.06
CA TYR A 78 -2.02 -12.85 -27.17
C TYR A 78 -2.11 -12.04 -25.86
N GLY A 79 -1.24 -11.03 -25.74
CA GLY A 79 -1.34 -9.98 -24.73
C GLY A 79 -0.90 -8.64 -25.31
N GLN A 80 -1.56 -7.56 -24.92
CA GLN A 80 -1.13 -6.21 -25.29
C GLN A 80 0.09 -5.85 -24.46
N GLN A 81 1.23 -5.58 -25.10
CA GLN A 81 2.40 -5.05 -24.41
C GLN A 81 2.08 -3.67 -23.84
N VAL A 82 2.25 -3.51 -22.54
CA VAL A 82 1.96 -2.27 -21.81
C VAL A 82 3.19 -1.68 -21.13
N TYR A 83 4.25 -2.48 -21.01
CA TYR A 83 5.54 -2.05 -20.48
C TYR A 83 6.67 -2.82 -21.15
N ASN A 84 7.77 -2.13 -21.44
CA ASN A 84 9.01 -2.72 -21.97
C ASN A 84 10.19 -1.79 -21.63
N ALA A 85 11.02 -2.19 -20.67
CA ALA A 85 12.19 -1.42 -20.27
C ALA A 85 13.29 -2.33 -19.67
N ASN A 86 14.53 -1.83 -19.72
CA ASN A 86 15.63 -2.40 -18.96
C ASN A 86 15.70 -1.69 -17.61
N LEU A 87 15.35 -2.39 -16.53
CA LEU A 87 15.31 -1.86 -15.17
C LEU A 87 16.59 -2.19 -14.43
N LEU A 88 17.15 -1.20 -13.74
CA LEU A 88 18.25 -1.42 -12.81
C LEU A 88 17.69 -1.93 -11.48
N ILE A 89 17.91 -3.20 -11.17
CA ILE A 89 17.57 -3.80 -9.90
C ILE A 89 18.73 -3.59 -8.94
N LYS A 90 18.49 -2.88 -7.84
CA LYS A 90 19.52 -2.53 -6.86
C LYS A 90 19.52 -3.53 -5.71
N SER A 91 20.71 -3.82 -5.20
CA SER A 91 20.87 -4.57 -3.96
C SER A 91 20.22 -3.81 -2.80
N GLN A 92 19.50 -4.50 -1.92
CA GLN A 92 18.79 -3.92 -0.76
C GLN A 92 17.68 -2.94 -1.19
N TYR A 93 17.10 -3.10 -2.36
CA TYR A 93 15.92 -2.34 -2.79
C TYR A 93 14.74 -3.25 -3.13
N TYR A 94 13.56 -2.72 -2.87
CA TYR A 94 12.29 -3.20 -3.35
C TYR A 94 11.87 -2.34 -4.54
N THR A 95 11.88 -2.92 -5.73
CA THR A 95 11.34 -2.32 -6.95
C THR A 95 9.91 -2.82 -7.14
N ASP A 96 8.93 -1.92 -7.23
CA ASP A 96 7.53 -2.28 -7.47
C ASP A 96 7.06 -1.70 -8.81
N ILE A 97 6.36 -2.52 -9.59
CA ILE A 97 5.79 -2.12 -10.87
C ILE A 97 4.28 -2.28 -10.78
N VAL A 98 3.56 -1.17 -10.80
CA VAL A 98 2.10 -1.17 -10.74
C VAL A 98 1.52 -0.85 -12.11
N VAL A 99 0.66 -1.72 -12.61
CA VAL A 99 -0.05 -1.55 -13.88
C VAL A 99 -1.55 -1.44 -13.62
N ASN A 100 -2.24 -0.54 -14.31
CA ASN A 100 -3.69 -0.45 -14.23
C ASN A 100 -4.40 -1.12 -15.42
N ARG A 101 -5.74 -1.23 -15.34
CA ARG A 101 -6.60 -1.78 -16.40
C ARG A 101 -6.44 -1.16 -17.80
N PHE A 102 -5.87 0.03 -17.91
CA PHE A 102 -5.65 0.74 -19.17
C PHE A 102 -4.20 0.60 -19.69
N GLY A 103 -3.35 -0.17 -19.00
CA GLY A 103 -1.95 -0.36 -19.37
C GLY A 103 -1.03 0.78 -18.97
N LYS A 104 -1.50 1.73 -18.14
CA LYS A 104 -0.59 2.72 -17.55
C LYS A 104 0.24 2.01 -16.49
N THR A 105 1.55 2.20 -16.57
CA THR A 105 2.53 1.57 -15.68
C THR A 105 3.23 2.61 -14.83
N LEU A 106 3.42 2.30 -13.56
CA LEU A 106 4.21 3.05 -12.59
C LEU A 106 5.32 2.14 -12.08
N VAL A 107 6.52 2.67 -11.91
CA VAL A 107 7.66 1.95 -11.32
C VAL A 107 8.14 2.77 -10.13
N ASP A 108 8.27 2.12 -8.98
CA ASP A 108 8.79 2.69 -7.74
C ASP A 108 9.96 1.86 -7.20
N GLU A 109 10.84 2.48 -6.42
CA GLU A 109 11.97 1.83 -5.76
C GLU A 109 12.11 2.32 -4.31
N GLN A 110 12.17 1.40 -3.36
CA GLN A 110 12.34 1.70 -1.94
C GLN A 110 13.47 0.88 -1.33
N LEU A 111 14.12 1.37 -0.28
CA LEU A 111 15.16 0.61 0.43
C LEU A 111 14.52 -0.53 1.23
N LEU A 112 15.06 -1.75 1.11
CA LEU A 112 14.72 -2.89 1.97
C LEU A 112 15.27 -2.63 3.38
N THR A 113 14.47 -1.99 4.21
CA THR A 113 14.78 -1.84 5.63
C THR A 113 14.46 -3.16 6.33
N ARG A 114 15.41 -3.70 7.11
CA ARG A 114 15.27 -4.92 7.91
C ARG A 114 14.13 -4.75 8.92
N GLY A 115 12.89 -5.01 8.51
CA GLY A 115 11.69 -4.90 9.36
C GLY A 115 10.41 -4.45 8.66
N ASP A 116 10.48 -3.88 7.45
CA ASP A 116 9.31 -3.22 6.85
C ASP A 116 8.87 -3.92 5.55
N TYR A 117 8.37 -5.15 5.69
CA TYR A 117 7.92 -5.96 4.57
C TYR A 117 6.72 -6.83 4.94
N TYR A 118 5.50 -6.29 4.80
CA TYR A 118 4.21 -6.98 4.87
C TYR A 118 3.92 -7.87 6.10
N ASP A 119 3.72 -7.30 7.29
CA ASP A 119 3.09 -8.04 8.42
C ASP A 119 1.73 -7.50 8.87
N ASN A 120 1.09 -6.62 8.08
CA ASN A 120 -0.19 -6.00 8.47
C ASN A 120 -1.34 -6.13 7.45
N ILE A 121 -1.31 -7.14 6.56
CA ILE A 121 -2.50 -7.49 5.76
C ILE A 121 -3.21 -8.77 6.26
N ASP A 122 -2.58 -9.57 7.15
CA ASP A 122 -3.16 -10.83 7.65
C ASP A 122 -3.59 -10.86 9.12
N ARG A 123 -3.91 -9.70 9.72
CA ARG A 123 -4.63 -9.67 11.02
C ARG A 123 -5.74 -8.63 11.05
N GLY A 124 -6.84 -8.96 10.37
CA GLY A 124 -8.01 -8.09 10.34
C GLY A 124 -9.32 -8.72 9.87
N ASN A 125 -9.52 -10.04 10.00
CA ASN A 125 -10.88 -10.59 9.97
C ASN A 125 -11.04 -11.83 10.87
N GLY A 126 -11.67 -11.58 12.02
CA GLY A 126 -12.65 -12.46 12.66
C GLY A 126 -12.43 -13.97 12.65
N GLY A 127 -11.60 -14.45 13.58
CA GLY A 127 -11.79 -15.80 14.12
C GLY A 127 -12.99 -15.83 15.07
N TYR A 128 -14.21 -15.98 14.55
CA TYR A 128 -15.31 -16.53 15.33
C TYR A 128 -15.37 -18.03 15.07
N GLY A 129 -14.86 -18.82 16.00
CA GLY A 129 -14.92 -20.28 15.89
C GLY A 129 -14.15 -21.06 16.95
N GLY A 130 -14.00 -20.53 18.18
CA GLY A 130 -13.51 -21.30 19.31
C GLY A 130 -14.68 -21.76 20.16
N ASN A 131 -15.18 -22.96 19.90
CA ASN A 131 -16.24 -23.60 20.68
C ASN A 131 -15.60 -24.54 21.73
N GLY A 132 -16.09 -24.46 22.97
CA GLY A 132 -16.08 -25.58 23.91
C GLY A 132 -14.82 -25.79 24.75
N GLY A 133 -14.61 -24.95 25.75
CA GLY A 133 -13.80 -25.28 26.92
C GLY A 133 -14.52 -24.85 28.19
N LYS A 134 -15.48 -25.66 28.65
CA LYS A 134 -16.10 -25.52 29.98
C LYS A 134 -16.38 -26.90 30.56
N ASP A 135 -15.41 -27.38 31.32
CA ASP A 135 -15.57 -28.11 32.59
C ASP A 135 -14.45 -27.49 33.47
N TRP A 136 -14.59 -27.07 34.72
CA TRP A 136 -15.29 -27.64 35.86
C TRP A 136 -15.66 -26.53 36.85
N ASP A 137 -16.89 -26.60 37.35
CA ASP A 137 -17.32 -26.43 38.74
C ASP A 137 -16.46 -25.62 39.74
N ASN A 138 -17.11 -24.57 40.24
CA ASN A 138 -17.45 -24.36 41.66
C ASN A 138 -16.46 -23.61 42.59
N HIS A 139 -17.11 -22.87 43.49
CA HIS A 139 -16.67 -22.32 44.77
C HIS A 139 -16.11 -20.87 44.89
N ASP A 140 -16.95 -20.06 45.57
CA ASP A 140 -16.62 -19.16 46.69
C ASP A 140 -16.36 -17.65 46.44
N ASN A 141 -17.46 -16.91 46.43
CA ASN A 141 -17.81 -15.88 47.43
C ASN A 141 -16.65 -15.06 48.07
N ARG A 142 -16.33 -13.89 47.48
CA ARG A 142 -15.74 -12.75 48.20
C ARG A 142 -16.28 -11.42 47.68
N PRO A 143 -16.83 -10.54 48.54
CA PRO A 143 -17.29 -9.22 48.12
C PRO A 143 -16.10 -8.24 48.05
N GLY A 144 -15.77 -7.78 46.84
CA GLY A 144 -14.81 -6.70 46.60
C GLY A 144 -15.52 -5.43 46.14
N PRO A 145 -15.12 -4.23 46.59
CA PRO A 145 -15.93 -3.02 46.54
C PRO A 145 -16.00 -2.43 45.13
N GLY A 146 -17.12 -1.74 44.89
CA GLY A 146 -17.61 -1.38 43.57
C GLY A 146 -16.68 -0.57 42.69
N ASN A 147 -16.92 -0.70 41.39
CA ASN A 147 -16.72 0.42 40.49
C ASN A 147 -17.92 0.51 39.55
N ASN A 148 -18.74 1.53 39.78
CA ASN A 148 -19.84 1.94 38.91
C ASN A 148 -19.28 2.33 37.54
N ASN A 149 -19.34 1.44 36.57
CA ASN A 149 -19.29 1.84 35.17
C ASN A 149 -20.64 1.49 34.55
N ASN A 150 -21.51 2.48 34.64
CA ASN A 150 -22.77 2.57 33.94
C ASN A 150 -22.50 2.39 32.44
N GLY A 151 -22.72 1.17 31.94
CA GLY A 151 -22.56 0.79 30.55
C GLY A 151 -23.65 1.42 29.69
N ASN A 152 -23.52 2.71 29.42
CA ASN A 152 -24.28 3.37 28.36
C ASN A 152 -23.72 2.91 27.02
N ASN A 153 -24.24 1.77 26.54
CA ASN A 153 -24.03 1.27 25.19
C ASN A 153 -24.88 2.10 24.21
N THR A 154 -24.54 3.38 24.07
CA THR A 154 -25.08 4.24 23.02
C THR A 154 -24.36 3.94 21.70
N PRO A 155 -25.07 3.89 20.55
CA PRO A 155 -24.44 3.75 19.23
C PRO A 155 -23.34 4.79 19.09
N ARG A 156 -22.09 4.34 18.95
CA ARG A 156 -20.92 5.22 18.87
C ARG A 156 -21.05 6.02 17.58
N SER A 157 -21.49 7.27 17.68
CA SER A 157 -21.55 8.18 16.54
C SER A 157 -20.18 8.24 15.85
N PRO A 158 -20.12 8.41 14.52
CA PRO A 158 -18.88 8.62 13.80
C PRO A 158 -17.98 9.62 14.53
N GLN A 159 -16.83 9.15 15.02
CA GLN A 159 -15.86 9.99 15.71
C GLN A 159 -14.77 10.39 14.73
N GLN A 160 -14.27 11.63 14.85
CA GLN A 160 -13.11 12.06 14.08
C GLN A 160 -11.91 11.17 14.41
N MET A 161 -11.01 11.05 13.44
CA MET A 161 -9.69 10.52 13.66
C MET A 161 -9.01 11.33 14.78
N SER A 162 -8.43 10.64 15.77
CA SER A 162 -7.69 11.29 16.85
C SER A 162 -6.44 11.98 16.30
N ASP A 163 -5.95 13.01 16.99
CA ASP A 163 -4.78 13.79 16.52
C ASP A 163 -3.53 12.91 16.33
N ASN A 164 -3.30 11.93 17.21
CA ASN A 164 -2.18 10.99 17.09
C ASN A 164 -2.32 10.10 15.84
N SER A 165 -3.50 9.52 15.61
CA SER A 165 -3.77 8.71 14.41
C SER A 165 -3.70 9.56 13.15
N PHE A 166 -4.14 10.81 13.23
CA PHE A 166 -4.09 11.77 12.13
C PHE A 166 -2.66 12.15 11.78
N ALA A 167 -1.80 12.40 12.77
CA ALA A 167 -0.38 12.67 12.53
C ALA A 167 0.30 11.49 11.82
N MET A 168 -0.01 10.24 12.22
CA MET A 168 0.51 9.04 11.55
C MET A 168 -0.01 8.90 10.12
N ALA A 169 -1.32 9.10 9.92
CA ALA A 169 -1.95 9.05 8.60
C ALA A 169 -1.39 10.11 7.64
N LYS A 170 -1.23 11.34 8.14
CA LYS A 170 -0.64 12.46 7.41
C LYS A 170 0.80 12.16 7.02
N GLU A 171 1.59 11.58 7.93
CA GLU A 171 2.97 11.21 7.65
C GLU A 171 3.08 10.07 6.63
N ALA A 172 2.19 9.08 6.71
CA ALA A 172 2.11 8.00 5.71
C ALA A 172 1.89 8.57 4.31
N ILE A 173 0.94 9.48 4.14
CA ILE A 173 0.70 10.14 2.85
C ILE A 173 1.90 11.02 2.46
N ARG A 174 2.47 11.80 3.39
CA ARG A 174 3.57 12.72 3.09
C ARG A 174 4.83 12.01 2.59
N LYS A 175 5.12 10.81 3.11
CA LYS A 175 6.29 10.01 2.73
C LYS A 175 6.22 9.46 1.31
N GLU A 176 5.04 9.39 0.72
CA GLU A 176 4.88 8.93 -0.66
C GLU A 176 5.48 9.94 -1.65
N SER A 177 6.35 9.46 -2.53
CA SER A 177 7.05 10.30 -3.50
C SER A 177 6.16 10.71 -4.68
N PHE A 178 5.09 9.96 -4.96
CA PHE A 178 4.22 10.17 -6.12
C PHE A 178 2.80 10.60 -5.72
N ASP A 179 2.28 11.63 -6.40
CA ASP A 179 0.95 12.18 -6.12
C ASP A 179 -0.20 11.16 -6.32
N ASN A 180 -0.05 10.19 -7.22
CA ASN A 180 -1.03 9.12 -7.38
C ASN A 180 -1.02 8.13 -6.20
N THR A 181 0.15 7.79 -5.68
CA THR A 181 0.29 6.91 -4.51
C THR A 181 -0.22 7.62 -3.26
N ARG A 182 0.12 8.92 -3.10
CA ARG A 182 -0.50 9.79 -2.09
C ARG A 182 -2.02 9.73 -2.15
N MET A 183 -2.59 9.80 -3.36
CA MET A 183 -4.04 9.75 -3.55
C MET A 183 -4.61 8.40 -3.08
N THR A 184 -4.02 7.29 -3.52
CA THR A 184 -4.46 5.95 -3.11
C THR A 184 -4.40 5.76 -1.60
N VAL A 185 -3.28 6.11 -0.96
CA VAL A 185 -3.10 6.00 0.49
C VAL A 185 -4.09 6.91 1.22
N ALA A 186 -4.26 8.15 0.76
CA ALA A 186 -5.21 9.08 1.36
C ALA A 186 -6.67 8.58 1.26
N GLN A 187 -7.06 7.98 0.13
CA GLN A 187 -8.37 7.37 -0.07
C GLN A 187 -8.59 6.17 0.87
N GLN A 188 -7.63 5.27 0.97
CA GLN A 188 -7.70 4.11 1.88
C GLN A 188 -7.86 4.52 3.35
N ILE A 189 -7.11 5.55 3.76
CA ILE A 189 -7.23 6.14 5.10
C ILE A 189 -8.64 6.75 5.26
N ALA A 190 -9.13 7.44 4.24
CA ALA A 190 -10.45 8.07 4.30
C ALA A 190 -11.63 7.07 4.32
N ASP A 191 -11.50 5.91 3.70
CA ASP A 191 -12.55 4.88 3.66
C ASP A 191 -12.91 4.30 5.03
N ASN A 192 -11.95 4.34 5.96
CA ASN A 192 -12.09 3.72 7.27
C ASN A 192 -12.20 4.73 8.40
N ASN A 193 -12.15 6.03 8.09
CA ASN A 193 -12.10 7.07 9.11
C ASN A 193 -13.07 8.22 8.79
N TYR A 194 -13.36 9.00 9.81
CA TYR A 194 -14.04 10.29 9.67
C TYR A 194 -13.08 11.41 10.06
N PHE A 195 -13.22 12.56 9.42
CA PHE A 195 -12.35 13.70 9.64
C PHE A 195 -13.14 14.94 10.01
N THR A 196 -12.46 15.89 10.65
CA THR A 196 -12.89 17.29 10.58
C THR A 196 -12.43 17.94 9.29
N THR A 197 -13.08 19.02 8.92
CA THR A 197 -12.72 19.84 7.77
C THR A 197 -11.28 20.35 7.89
N ALA A 198 -10.82 20.67 9.12
CA ALA A 198 -9.44 21.05 9.39
C ALA A 198 -8.44 19.94 9.02
N GLN A 199 -8.73 18.71 9.43
CA GLN A 199 -7.93 17.53 9.06
C GLN A 199 -7.94 17.29 7.55
N VAL A 200 -9.10 17.37 6.89
CA VAL A 200 -9.17 17.24 5.43
C VAL A 200 -8.35 18.33 4.74
N LYS A 201 -8.45 19.58 5.21
CA LYS A 201 -7.66 20.71 4.68
C LYS A 201 -6.16 20.42 4.76
N GLU A 202 -5.68 19.85 5.85
CA GLU A 202 -4.28 19.46 6.00
C GLU A 202 -3.86 18.33 5.06
N LEU A 203 -4.71 17.33 4.83
CA LEU A 203 -4.44 16.25 3.89
C LEU A 203 -4.45 16.75 2.43
N VAL A 204 -5.40 17.62 2.07
CA VAL A 204 -5.46 18.24 0.74
C VAL A 204 -4.17 19.01 0.43
N LYS A 205 -3.58 19.69 1.43
CA LYS A 205 -2.31 20.42 1.26
C LYS A 205 -1.10 19.52 0.92
N LEU A 206 -1.19 18.20 1.09
CA LEU A 206 -0.12 17.27 0.74
C LEU A 206 0.03 17.02 -0.76
N PHE A 207 -0.98 17.41 -1.55
CA PHE A 207 -0.95 17.29 -3.01
C PHE A 207 -0.35 18.54 -3.64
N ALA A 208 0.54 18.34 -4.61
CA ALA A 208 1.21 19.44 -5.30
C ALA A 208 0.30 20.07 -6.35
N PHE A 209 -0.44 19.24 -7.09
CA PHE A 209 -1.29 19.68 -8.19
C PHE A 209 -2.73 19.98 -7.76
N GLU A 210 -3.30 21.04 -8.31
CA GLU A 210 -4.62 21.52 -7.93
C GLU A 210 -5.75 20.54 -8.28
N ASP A 211 -5.66 19.85 -9.42
CA ASP A 211 -6.59 18.79 -9.79
C ASP A 211 -6.61 17.65 -8.74
N ARG A 212 -5.44 17.30 -8.18
CA ARG A 212 -5.32 16.28 -7.14
C ARG A 212 -5.89 16.74 -5.81
N LYS A 213 -5.67 18.01 -5.45
CA LYS A 213 -6.31 18.62 -4.28
C LYS A 213 -7.83 18.54 -4.41
N LEU A 214 -8.38 18.84 -5.59
CA LEU A 214 -9.81 18.82 -5.85
C LEU A 214 -10.38 17.40 -5.78
N ASP A 215 -9.73 16.44 -6.44
CA ASP A 215 -10.12 15.03 -6.43
C ASP A 215 -10.24 14.51 -4.99
N PHE A 216 -9.23 14.76 -4.15
CA PHE A 216 -9.23 14.29 -2.76
C PHE A 216 -10.25 15.04 -1.90
N ALA A 217 -10.42 16.35 -2.08
CA ALA A 217 -11.44 17.11 -1.37
C ALA A 217 -12.85 16.56 -1.67
N LYS A 218 -13.19 16.34 -2.95
CA LYS A 218 -14.47 15.72 -3.32
C LYS A 218 -14.64 14.35 -2.65
N TYR A 219 -13.60 13.52 -2.67
CA TYR A 219 -13.60 12.19 -2.05
C TYR A 219 -13.88 12.25 -0.53
N ALA A 220 -13.17 13.12 0.18
CA ALA A 220 -13.24 13.20 1.64
C ALA A 220 -14.53 13.85 2.17
N TYR A 221 -15.29 14.56 1.34
CA TYR A 221 -16.51 15.26 1.75
C TYR A 221 -17.53 14.33 2.42
N ALA A 222 -17.75 13.13 1.86
CA ALA A 222 -18.64 12.11 2.41
C ALA A 222 -18.25 11.66 3.83
N ARG A 223 -16.96 11.73 4.16
CA ARG A 223 -16.36 11.28 5.42
C ARG A 223 -15.98 12.42 6.35
N THR A 224 -16.48 13.63 6.07
CA THR A 224 -16.27 14.80 6.94
C THR A 224 -17.44 14.98 7.88
N LEU A 225 -17.16 15.21 9.17
CA LEU A 225 -18.18 15.34 10.22
C LEU A 225 -18.81 16.74 10.26
N ASP A 226 -17.98 17.77 10.16
CA ASP A 226 -18.37 19.17 10.26
C ASP A 226 -18.49 19.84 8.88
N ARG A 227 -19.25 19.22 7.96
CA ARG A 227 -19.40 19.67 6.56
C ARG A 227 -19.85 21.13 6.41
N ASN A 228 -20.48 21.70 7.43
CA ASN A 228 -20.85 23.12 7.48
C ASN A 228 -19.62 24.04 7.35
N ASN A 229 -18.44 23.57 7.75
CA ASN A 229 -17.18 24.31 7.69
C ASN A 229 -16.40 24.07 6.38
N TYR A 230 -16.90 23.20 5.49
CA TYR A 230 -16.15 22.71 4.33
C TYR A 230 -15.75 23.79 3.33
N PHE A 231 -16.47 24.92 3.32
CA PHE A 231 -16.13 26.11 2.53
C PHE A 231 -14.70 26.60 2.80
N THR A 232 -14.15 26.32 3.98
CA THR A 232 -12.79 26.73 4.35
C THR A 232 -11.70 26.00 3.55
N ILE A 233 -12.01 24.86 2.90
CA ILE A 233 -11.06 24.16 2.02
C ILE A 233 -10.73 25.00 0.77
N ASN A 234 -11.59 25.95 0.39
CA ASN A 234 -11.35 26.85 -0.73
C ASN A 234 -10.06 27.67 -0.59
N GLU A 235 -9.56 27.86 0.64
CA GLU A 235 -8.28 28.51 0.93
C GLU A 235 -7.06 27.74 0.41
N VAL A 236 -7.20 26.44 0.13
CA VAL A 236 -6.10 25.58 -0.36
C VAL A 236 -5.94 25.63 -1.88
N PHE A 237 -6.95 26.14 -2.58
CA PHE A 237 -6.97 26.27 -4.03
C PHE A 237 -6.53 27.65 -4.50
N SER A 238 -5.76 27.65 -5.58
CA SER A 238 -5.21 28.87 -6.17
C SER A 238 -6.16 29.43 -7.24
N PHE A 239 -6.82 28.56 -8.00
CA PHE A 239 -7.70 28.94 -9.10
C PHE A 239 -9.16 29.02 -8.64
N SER A 240 -9.87 30.08 -9.06
CA SER A 240 -11.29 30.27 -8.76
C SER A 240 -12.15 29.14 -9.31
N ARG A 241 -11.83 28.64 -10.51
CA ARG A 241 -12.54 27.53 -11.16
C ARG A 241 -12.58 26.27 -10.29
N THR A 242 -11.47 25.93 -9.63
CA THR A 242 -11.40 24.77 -8.72
C THR A 242 -12.35 24.92 -7.52
N LYS A 243 -12.49 26.15 -7.01
CA LYS A 243 -13.39 26.47 -5.88
C LYS A 243 -14.84 26.33 -6.31
N GLU A 244 -15.17 26.80 -7.53
CA GLU A 244 -16.48 26.63 -8.15
C GLU A 244 -16.80 25.13 -8.35
N ASP A 245 -15.86 24.36 -8.92
CA ASP A 245 -16.02 22.92 -9.15
C ASP A 245 -16.23 22.12 -7.84
N LEU A 246 -15.62 22.55 -6.73
CA LEU A 246 -15.87 21.95 -5.42
C LEU A 246 -17.25 22.35 -4.88
N ALA A 247 -17.63 23.63 -4.99
CA ALA A 247 -18.93 24.12 -4.54
C ALA A 247 -20.08 23.43 -5.29
N ASP A 248 -19.93 23.24 -6.61
CA ASP A 248 -20.90 22.53 -7.44
C ASP A 248 -21.00 21.06 -7.07
N TYR A 249 -19.88 20.40 -6.77
CA TYR A 249 -19.90 19.03 -6.26
C TYR A 249 -20.68 18.93 -4.95
N ILE A 250 -20.40 19.81 -3.99
CA ILE A 250 -21.05 19.84 -2.67
C ILE A 250 -22.55 20.08 -2.79
N LYS A 251 -22.96 21.01 -3.67
CA LYS A 251 -24.38 21.32 -3.92
C LYS A 251 -25.16 20.13 -4.48
N ASN A 252 -24.50 19.30 -5.29
CA ASN A 252 -25.11 18.12 -5.94
C ASN A 252 -24.90 16.82 -5.15
N PHE A 253 -24.17 16.87 -4.04
CA PHE A 253 -23.87 15.71 -3.20
C PHE A 253 -25.14 15.25 -2.47
N ARG A 254 -25.46 13.96 -2.56
CA ARG A 254 -26.64 13.32 -1.95
C ARG A 254 -26.22 12.22 -1.00
#